data_AF-A0A349Y045-F1
#
_entry.id   AF-A0A349Y045-F1
#
_cell.length_a   1.000
_cell.length_b   1.000
_cell.length_c   1.000
_cell.angle_alpha   90.00
_cell.angle_beta   90.00
_cell.angle_gamma   90.00
#
_symmetry.space_group_name_H-M   'P 1'
#
loop_
_entity.id
_entity.type
_entity.pdbx_description
1 polymer ?
#
loop_
_entity_poly.entity_id
_entity_poly.type
_entity_poly.pdbx_seq_one_letter_code
_entity_poly.pdbx_strand_id
1 'polypeptide(L)'
;MISRNSRILAGDHRQLGATVDRDGVNFALFSAHAERVELCLFSSDGTAEIERLELPEYTNEVWHGYVPGLKEGALYGYRVYGPFEPESGHRFNPNKLLLDPYAREVVGDIEWGQPQFAYVTDSPDKDLSFDDTDSAPFVPKARVVARSDAPRGQQRPDIPWSKTIFYETHVKGFTQLHPAVPEALRGTFEGLGEKEIVDYVKSLGVTSIELLPVHWFPDDAHLLEKGLKNYWGYNTLAFFAPANRYMGPRGIQGFRDMVRAFHGAGIEVILDVVYNHTAEGNEMG
;
A
#
# COMPACT_ATOMS: atom_id res chain seq x y z
N MET A 1 -40.68 9.52 -10.39
CA MET A 1 -39.99 8.23 -10.55
C MET A 1 -38.70 8.30 -9.78
N ILE A 2 -38.60 7.62 -8.64
CA ILE A 2 -37.43 7.64 -7.77
C ILE A 2 -36.43 6.62 -8.34
N SER A 3 -35.42 7.07 -9.09
CA SER A 3 -34.26 6.24 -9.41
C SER A 3 -33.25 6.38 -8.27
N ARG A 4 -33.48 5.67 -7.16
CA ARG A 4 -32.49 5.58 -6.08
C ARG A 4 -31.45 4.52 -6.45
N ASN A 5 -30.21 4.97 -6.62
CA ASN A 5 -28.98 4.18 -6.71
C ASN A 5 -28.77 3.28 -5.47
N SER A 6 -29.51 2.18 -5.33
CA SER A 6 -29.36 1.27 -4.18
C SER A 6 -28.25 0.22 -4.39
N ARG A 7 -27.05 0.64 -4.82
CA ARG A 7 -25.86 -0.24 -4.94
C ARG A 7 -24.86 -0.09 -3.80
N ILE A 8 -24.90 1.04 -3.09
CA ILE A 8 -24.09 1.29 -1.90
C ILE A 8 -25.02 1.57 -0.71
N LEU A 9 -24.71 0.97 0.44
CA LEU A 9 -25.41 1.12 1.72
C LEU A 9 -24.56 1.97 2.68
N ALA A 10 -25.12 2.34 3.83
CA ALA A 10 -24.48 3.20 4.81
C ALA A 10 -23.10 2.71 5.30
N GLY A 11 -22.92 1.40 5.49
CA GLY A 11 -21.66 0.84 6.00
C GLY A 11 -21.33 1.30 7.43
N ASP A 12 -20.04 1.28 7.77
CA ASP A 12 -19.52 1.51 9.12
C ASP A 12 -18.18 2.30 9.08
N HIS A 13 -18.05 3.32 9.92
CA HIS A 13 -16.88 4.20 9.98
C HIS A 13 -15.73 3.69 10.86
N ARG A 14 -15.96 2.67 11.72
CA ARG A 14 -15.06 2.35 12.83
C ARG A 14 -13.78 1.64 12.40
N GLN A 15 -13.79 0.98 11.25
CA GLN A 15 -12.62 0.30 10.71
C GLN A 15 -12.27 0.91 9.36
N LEU A 16 -11.17 1.67 9.33
CA LEU A 16 -10.67 2.36 8.15
C LEU A 16 -10.15 1.38 7.08
N GLY A 17 -10.24 1.83 5.83
CA GLY A 17 -9.93 1.08 4.62
C GLY A 17 -11.03 0.11 4.19
N ALA A 18 -10.72 -0.73 3.19
CA ALA A 18 -11.61 -1.80 2.76
C ALA A 18 -11.62 -2.99 3.74
N THR A 19 -12.82 -3.40 4.16
CA THR A 19 -13.05 -4.54 5.06
C THR A 19 -14.08 -5.49 4.46
N VAL A 20 -13.64 -6.70 4.13
CA VAL A 20 -14.46 -7.77 3.55
C VAL A 20 -15.24 -8.49 4.65
N ASP A 21 -16.51 -8.77 4.39
CA ASP A 21 -17.31 -9.74 5.13
C ASP A 21 -17.90 -10.81 4.19
N ARG A 22 -18.89 -11.58 4.66
CA ARG A 22 -19.49 -12.66 3.87
C ARG A 22 -20.30 -12.14 2.67
N ASP A 23 -20.89 -10.96 2.82
CA ASP A 23 -21.94 -10.46 1.93
C ASP A 23 -21.46 -9.28 1.07
N GLY A 24 -20.29 -8.70 1.34
CA GLY A 24 -19.79 -7.53 0.62
C GLY A 24 -18.51 -6.93 1.23
N VAL A 25 -18.29 -5.65 0.93
CA VAL A 25 -17.12 -4.89 1.39
C VAL A 25 -17.55 -3.54 1.96
N ASN A 26 -17.09 -3.25 3.17
CA ASN A 26 -17.19 -1.94 3.80
C ASN A 26 -15.98 -1.09 3.44
N PHE A 27 -16.18 0.17 3.07
CA PHE A 27 -15.15 1.17 2.81
C PHE A 27 -15.29 2.30 3.81
N ALA A 28 -14.18 2.75 4.38
CA ALA A 28 -14.13 3.88 5.30
C ALA A 28 -12.84 4.70 5.08
N LEU A 29 -12.98 5.97 4.73
CA LEU A 29 -11.88 6.88 4.39
C LEU A 29 -11.98 8.14 5.27
N PHE A 30 -10.91 8.42 6.03
CA PHE A 30 -10.80 9.68 6.75
C PHE A 30 -10.57 10.83 5.77
N SER A 31 -11.38 11.89 5.86
CA SER A 31 -11.09 13.19 5.28
C SER A 31 -11.96 14.27 5.93
N ALA A 32 -11.35 15.14 6.72
CA ALA A 32 -12.03 16.22 7.42
C ALA A 32 -12.50 17.36 6.50
N HIS A 33 -11.83 17.56 5.36
CA HIS A 33 -12.05 18.71 4.47
C HIS A 33 -12.63 18.35 3.11
N ALA A 34 -12.85 17.06 2.82
CA ALA A 34 -13.54 16.66 1.60
C ALA A 34 -14.99 17.15 1.63
N GLU A 35 -15.49 17.56 0.47
CA GLU A 35 -16.91 17.87 0.25
C GLU A 35 -17.66 16.66 -0.31
N ARG A 36 -16.93 15.72 -0.94
CA ARG A 36 -17.48 14.50 -1.54
C ARG A 36 -16.38 13.47 -1.74
N VAL A 37 -16.70 12.20 -1.54
CA VAL A 37 -15.79 11.08 -1.82
C VAL A 37 -16.48 10.10 -2.76
N GLU A 38 -15.80 9.78 -3.86
CA GLU A 38 -16.22 8.74 -4.80
C GLU A 38 -15.26 7.55 -4.72
N LEU A 39 -15.80 6.36 -4.46
CA LEU A 39 -15.15 5.07 -4.63
C LEU A 39 -15.17 4.70 -6.12
N CYS A 40 -13.99 4.54 -6.72
CA CYS A 40 -13.82 4.08 -8.09
C CYS A 40 -13.45 2.59 -8.08
N LEU A 41 -14.26 1.75 -8.72
CA LEU A 41 -14.00 0.32 -8.92
C LEU A 41 -13.41 0.09 -10.31
N PHE A 42 -12.48 -0.85 -10.42
CA PHE A 42 -11.77 -1.14 -11.66
C PHE A 42 -11.95 -2.60 -12.10
N SER A 43 -11.73 -2.84 -13.40
CA SER A 43 -11.59 -4.17 -13.97
C SER A 43 -10.49 -4.97 -13.27
N SER A 44 -10.50 -6.30 -13.37
CA SER A 44 -9.54 -7.18 -12.67
C SER A 44 -8.08 -6.97 -13.08
N ASP A 45 -7.84 -6.43 -14.27
CA ASP A 45 -6.52 -6.03 -14.78
C ASP A 45 -6.17 -4.58 -14.44
N GLY A 46 -7.07 -3.83 -13.80
CA GLY A 46 -6.87 -2.45 -13.35
C GLY A 46 -6.93 -1.39 -14.44
N THR A 47 -7.22 -1.77 -15.69
CA THR A 47 -7.09 -0.89 -16.86
C THR A 47 -8.31 0.02 -17.10
N ALA A 48 -9.49 -0.39 -16.66
CA ALA A 48 -10.74 0.35 -16.88
C ALA A 48 -11.48 0.60 -15.57
N GLU A 49 -11.90 1.85 -15.35
CA GLU A 49 -12.88 2.18 -14.30
C GLU A 49 -14.25 1.60 -14.73
N ILE A 50 -14.77 0.66 -13.96
CA ILE A 50 -16.03 -0.06 -14.27
C ILE A 50 -17.23 0.55 -13.56
N GLU A 51 -17.01 1.22 -12.42
CA GLU A 51 -18.07 1.84 -11.64
C GLU A 51 -17.51 2.93 -10.72
N ARG A 52 -18.34 3.94 -10.47
CA ARG A 52 -18.05 5.00 -9.51
C ARG A 52 -19.23 5.18 -8.56
N LEU A 53 -18.96 5.12 -7.27
CA LEU A 53 -19.95 5.14 -6.19
C LEU A 53 -19.62 6.24 -5.20
N GLU A 54 -20.52 7.19 -5.01
CA GLU A 54 -20.38 8.19 -3.94
C GLU A 54 -20.56 7.52 -2.58
N LEU A 55 -19.64 7.77 -1.64
CA LEU A 55 -19.77 7.28 -0.27
C LEU A 55 -20.91 8.03 0.44
N PRO A 56 -21.97 7.34 0.87
CA PRO A 56 -23.23 7.99 1.26
C PRO A 56 -23.20 8.64 2.65
N GLU A 57 -22.30 8.21 3.53
CA GLU A 57 -22.32 8.59 4.94
C GLU A 57 -21.01 9.26 5.37
N TYR A 58 -21.12 10.18 6.32
CA TYR A 58 -20.01 10.91 6.90
C TYR A 58 -20.19 11.02 8.42
N THR A 59 -19.35 10.32 9.16
CA THR A 59 -19.40 10.24 10.64
C THR A 59 -18.00 10.42 11.21
N ASN A 60 -17.80 11.37 12.14
CA ASN A 60 -16.50 11.64 12.77
C ASN A 60 -15.36 11.83 11.76
N GLU A 61 -15.57 12.66 10.75
CA GLU A 61 -14.58 12.95 9.68
C GLU A 61 -14.23 11.76 8.78
N VAL A 62 -14.99 10.66 8.88
CA VAL A 62 -14.84 9.47 8.07
C VAL A 62 -16.00 9.33 7.11
N TRP A 63 -15.68 9.29 5.82
CA TRP A 63 -16.59 8.92 4.74
C TRP A 63 -16.70 7.42 4.66
N HIS A 64 -17.91 6.87 4.59
CA HIS A 64 -18.09 5.43 4.58
C HIS A 64 -19.29 4.95 3.77
N GLY A 65 -19.20 3.70 3.35
CA GLY A 65 -20.23 3.00 2.60
C GLY A 65 -19.96 1.52 2.49
N TYR A 66 -21.00 0.74 2.22
CA TYR A 66 -20.91 -0.71 2.06
C TYR A 66 -21.43 -1.14 0.70
N VAL A 67 -20.66 -1.94 -0.03
CA VAL A 67 -21.02 -2.44 -1.36
C VAL A 67 -21.40 -3.92 -1.26
N PRO A 68 -22.70 -4.26 -1.27
CA PRO A 68 -23.14 -5.65 -1.25
C PRO A 68 -22.67 -6.41 -2.48
N GLY A 69 -22.27 -7.65 -2.31
CA GLY A 69 -21.84 -8.56 -3.36
C GLY A 69 -20.41 -8.36 -3.84
N LEU A 70 -19.76 -7.23 -3.52
CA LEU A 70 -18.35 -7.02 -3.87
C LEU A 70 -17.48 -8.06 -3.16
N LYS A 71 -16.46 -8.57 -3.85
CA LYS A 71 -15.61 -9.67 -3.37
C LYS A 71 -14.17 -9.23 -3.14
N GLU A 72 -13.47 -10.03 -2.34
CA GLU A 72 -12.01 -9.99 -2.28
C GLU A 72 -11.41 -10.03 -3.70
N GLY A 73 -10.31 -9.32 -3.88
CA GLY A 73 -9.61 -9.18 -5.16
C GLY A 73 -10.04 -7.98 -5.99
N ALA A 74 -11.17 -7.33 -5.66
CA ALA A 74 -11.61 -6.11 -6.33
C ALA A 74 -10.56 -5.00 -6.26
N LEU A 75 -10.34 -4.32 -7.38
CA LEU A 75 -9.42 -3.20 -7.50
C LEU A 75 -10.18 -1.89 -7.36
N TYR A 76 -9.63 -0.96 -6.58
CA TYR A 76 -10.28 0.32 -6.29
C TYR A 76 -9.30 1.45 -6.04
N GLY A 77 -9.83 2.68 -6.06
CA GLY A 77 -9.20 3.90 -5.58
C GLY A 77 -10.28 4.93 -5.24
N TYR A 78 -9.87 6.14 -4.85
CA TYR A 78 -10.81 7.22 -4.51
C TYR A 78 -10.60 8.45 -5.39
N ARG A 79 -11.70 9.16 -5.66
CA ARG A 79 -11.66 10.57 -6.08
C ARG A 79 -12.25 11.41 -4.98
N VAL A 80 -11.52 12.43 -4.56
CA VAL A 80 -11.88 13.25 -3.41
C VAL A 80 -12.07 14.69 -3.87
N TYR A 81 -13.27 15.21 -3.66
CA TYR A 81 -13.66 16.57 -4.02
C TYR A 81 -13.52 17.46 -2.78
N GLY A 82 -13.21 18.72 -3.03
CA GLY A 82 -13.10 19.75 -2.01
C GLY A 82 -12.46 21.01 -2.59
N PRO A 83 -12.11 21.99 -1.75
CA PRO A 83 -11.50 23.23 -2.20
C PRO A 83 -10.11 23.01 -2.83
N PHE A 84 -9.86 23.67 -3.96
CA PHE A 84 -8.52 23.85 -4.48
C PHE A 84 -8.06 25.27 -4.17
N GLU A 85 -7.46 25.44 -3.00
CA GLU A 85 -6.93 26.70 -2.47
C GLU A 85 -5.49 26.45 -1.98
N PRO A 86 -4.50 26.30 -2.89
CA PRO A 86 -3.14 25.90 -2.52
C PRO A 86 -2.46 26.82 -1.50
N GLU A 87 -2.77 28.12 -1.54
CA GLU A 87 -2.29 29.11 -0.56
C GLU A 87 -2.79 28.86 0.86
N SER A 88 -3.98 28.25 1.01
CA SER A 88 -4.55 27.78 2.28
C SER A 88 -4.17 26.33 2.61
N GLY A 89 -3.39 25.68 1.74
CA GLY A 89 -3.00 24.27 1.86
C GLY A 89 -4.04 23.26 1.35
N HIS A 90 -5.20 23.71 0.84
CA HIS A 90 -6.20 22.81 0.28
C HIS A 90 -5.87 22.48 -1.19
N ARG A 91 -5.59 21.19 -1.47
CA ARG A 91 -5.16 20.71 -2.80
C ARG A 91 -6.07 19.61 -3.35
N PHE A 92 -7.37 19.71 -3.10
CA PHE A 92 -8.32 18.71 -3.61
C PHE A 92 -8.38 18.76 -5.14
N ASN A 93 -8.15 17.63 -5.79
CA ASN A 93 -8.29 17.50 -7.24
C ASN A 93 -8.93 16.14 -7.58
N PRO A 94 -10.24 16.10 -7.89
CA PRO A 94 -10.95 14.86 -8.16
C PRO A 94 -10.53 14.19 -9.48
N ASN A 95 -9.77 14.86 -10.34
CA ASN A 95 -9.21 14.26 -11.56
C ASN A 95 -8.07 13.29 -11.23
N LYS A 96 -7.49 13.41 -10.02
CA LYS A 96 -6.44 12.51 -9.53
C LYS A 96 -7.08 11.35 -8.78
N LEU A 97 -6.86 10.14 -9.29
CA LEU A 97 -7.20 8.92 -8.57
C LEU A 97 -6.21 8.72 -7.41
N LEU A 98 -6.74 8.65 -6.19
CA LEU A 98 -5.98 8.47 -4.96
C LEU A 98 -5.99 7.02 -4.51
N LEU A 99 -4.86 6.59 -3.94
CA LEU A 99 -4.75 5.30 -3.27
C LEU A 99 -5.42 5.37 -1.89
N ASP A 100 -6.04 4.27 -1.45
CA ASP A 100 -6.52 4.17 -0.06
C ASP A 100 -5.32 4.17 0.90
N PRO A 101 -5.20 5.14 1.84
CA PRO A 101 -4.09 5.17 2.79
C PRO A 101 -4.08 3.96 3.75
N TYR A 102 -5.18 3.21 3.83
CA TYR A 102 -5.35 1.97 4.58
C TYR A 102 -5.31 0.71 3.69
N ALA A 103 -4.92 0.85 2.41
CA ALA A 103 -4.75 -0.27 1.50
C ALA A 103 -3.76 -1.30 2.07
N ARG A 104 -4.16 -2.57 2.08
CA ARG A 104 -3.32 -3.69 2.55
C ARG A 104 -2.61 -4.42 1.42
N GLU A 105 -2.96 -4.10 0.18
CA GLU A 105 -2.28 -4.55 -1.02
C GLU A 105 -2.45 -3.49 -2.11
N VAL A 106 -1.37 -3.26 -2.87
CA VAL A 106 -1.29 -2.28 -3.95
C VAL A 106 -0.86 -3.00 -5.23
N VAL A 107 -1.55 -2.72 -6.33
CA VAL A 107 -1.39 -3.38 -7.63
C VAL A 107 -0.99 -2.36 -8.68
N GLY A 108 0.10 -2.65 -9.39
CA GLY A 108 0.72 -1.74 -10.34
C GLY A 108 1.80 -0.85 -9.71
N ASP A 109 2.35 0.02 -10.54
CA ASP A 109 3.33 1.04 -10.18
C ASP A 109 2.85 2.42 -10.69
N ILE A 110 3.60 3.48 -10.42
CA ILE A 110 3.32 4.82 -10.94
C ILE A 110 4.02 4.98 -12.29
N GLU A 111 3.26 5.38 -13.32
CA GLU A 111 3.79 5.80 -14.60
C GLU A 111 3.92 7.33 -14.64
N TRP A 112 5.08 7.85 -14.23
CA TRP A 112 5.28 9.29 -14.07
C TRP A 112 5.07 10.12 -15.33
N GLY A 113 4.36 11.23 -15.17
CA GLY A 113 4.11 12.27 -16.17
C GLY A 113 3.24 13.39 -15.57
N GLN A 114 2.70 14.24 -16.45
CA GLN A 114 1.76 15.30 -16.07
C GLN A 114 0.55 14.80 -15.24
N PRO A 115 -0.10 13.65 -15.56
CA PRO A 115 -1.35 13.25 -14.89
C PRO A 115 -1.23 13.04 -13.37
N GLN A 116 -0.05 12.74 -12.84
CA GLN A 116 0.18 12.52 -11.40
C GLN A 116 0.10 13.79 -10.56
N PHE A 117 0.34 14.96 -11.17
CA PHE A 117 0.40 16.22 -10.46
C PHE A 117 -0.97 16.91 -10.46
N ALA A 118 -1.35 17.50 -9.33
CA ALA A 118 -2.61 18.25 -9.20
C ALA A 118 -2.63 19.57 -9.99
N TYR A 119 -1.47 19.97 -10.51
CA TYR A 119 -1.20 21.24 -11.18
C TYR A 119 -0.47 21.00 -12.51
N VAL A 120 -0.43 22.00 -13.38
CA VAL A 120 0.26 21.94 -14.68
C VAL A 120 1.75 22.17 -14.47
N THR A 121 2.60 21.17 -14.71
CA THR A 121 4.04 21.22 -14.33
C THR A 121 4.80 22.36 -15.02
N ASP A 122 4.41 22.67 -16.26
CA ASP A 122 5.02 23.72 -17.08
C ASP A 122 4.35 25.10 -16.92
N SER A 123 3.34 25.22 -16.06
CA SER A 123 2.65 26.49 -15.83
C SER A 123 3.56 27.50 -15.13
N PRO A 124 3.51 28.80 -15.49
CA PRO A 124 4.20 29.84 -14.73
C PRO A 124 3.70 29.93 -13.28
N ASP A 125 2.43 29.57 -13.04
CA ASP A 125 1.81 29.57 -11.71
C ASP A 125 2.11 28.29 -10.92
N LYS A 126 2.79 27.31 -11.53
CA LYS A 126 3.24 26.05 -10.90
C LYS A 126 2.14 25.39 -10.09
N ASP A 127 2.39 25.11 -8.81
CA ASP A 127 1.53 24.40 -7.87
C ASP A 127 0.25 25.17 -7.48
N LEU A 128 0.12 26.43 -7.93
CA LEU A 128 -1.10 27.24 -7.84
C LEU A 128 -2.04 27.01 -9.02
N SER A 129 -1.55 26.41 -10.11
CA SER A 129 -2.40 26.03 -11.25
C SER A 129 -3.18 24.75 -10.97
N PHE A 130 -4.23 24.50 -11.75
CA PHE A 130 -5.07 23.31 -11.64
C PHE A 130 -4.96 22.48 -12.90
N ASP A 131 -4.63 21.20 -12.77
CA ASP A 131 -4.62 20.25 -13.88
C ASP A 131 -5.83 19.31 -13.81
N ASP A 132 -6.59 19.24 -14.90
CA ASP A 132 -7.81 18.43 -15.01
C ASP A 132 -7.59 17.07 -15.70
N THR A 133 -6.34 16.68 -15.94
CA THR A 133 -6.00 15.40 -16.58
C THR A 133 -6.29 14.24 -15.63
N ASP A 134 -6.98 13.21 -16.13
CA ASP A 134 -7.26 11.99 -15.37
C ASP A 134 -5.98 11.17 -15.13
N SER A 135 -5.66 10.91 -13.86
CA SER A 135 -4.48 10.12 -13.46
C SER A 135 -4.75 8.61 -13.41
N ALA A 136 -6.02 8.17 -13.49
CA ALA A 136 -6.38 6.78 -13.25
C ALA A 136 -5.59 5.74 -14.07
N PRO A 137 -5.25 5.95 -15.36
CA PRO A 137 -4.46 4.97 -16.11
C PRO A 137 -3.01 4.78 -15.62
N PHE A 138 -2.48 5.74 -14.85
CA PHE A 138 -1.05 5.89 -14.60
C PHE A 138 -0.64 5.77 -13.12
N VAL A 139 -1.58 5.40 -12.25
CA VAL A 139 -1.35 5.23 -10.82
C VAL A 139 -1.72 3.80 -10.40
N PRO A 140 -1.17 3.26 -9.31
CA PRO A 140 -1.56 1.94 -8.84
C PRO A 140 -3.00 1.93 -8.29
N LYS A 141 -3.53 0.72 -8.07
CA LYS A 141 -4.85 0.49 -7.46
C LYS A 141 -4.69 -0.22 -6.13
N ALA A 142 -5.56 0.10 -5.17
CA ALA A 142 -5.70 -0.70 -3.97
C ALA A 142 -6.44 -2.00 -4.32
N ARG A 143 -6.05 -3.12 -3.69
CA ARG A 143 -6.79 -4.38 -3.78
C ARG A 143 -7.51 -4.64 -2.47
N VAL A 144 -8.79 -5.01 -2.57
CA VAL A 144 -9.55 -5.53 -1.45
C VAL A 144 -8.98 -6.90 -1.07
N VAL A 145 -8.47 -7.04 0.15
CA VAL A 145 -7.94 -8.32 0.68
C VAL A 145 -8.72 -8.75 1.92
N ALA A 146 -8.98 -10.04 2.04
CA ALA A 146 -9.58 -10.59 3.24
C ALA A 146 -8.61 -10.43 4.42
N ARG A 147 -9.18 -10.23 5.60
CA ARG A 147 -8.39 -10.30 6.83
C ARG A 147 -7.96 -11.74 7.02
N SER A 148 -6.70 -11.94 7.39
CA SER A 148 -6.21 -13.28 7.73
C SER A 148 -6.67 -13.68 9.13
N ASP A 149 -7.24 -14.87 9.22
CA ASP A 149 -7.60 -15.54 10.47
C ASP A 149 -6.39 -16.21 11.14
N ALA A 150 -5.17 -15.68 10.97
CA ALA A 150 -3.97 -16.27 11.54
C ALA A 150 -4.17 -16.54 13.05
N PRO A 151 -3.97 -17.78 13.53
CA PRO A 151 -4.19 -18.10 14.93
C PRO A 151 -3.32 -17.20 15.80
N ARG A 152 -3.91 -16.52 16.78
CA ARG A 152 -3.23 -15.63 17.75
C ARG A 152 -2.19 -16.34 18.64
N GLY A 153 -1.81 -17.57 18.34
CA GLY A 153 -1.08 -18.49 19.21
C GLY A 153 0.33 -18.87 18.75
N GLN A 154 0.83 -18.39 17.61
CA GLN A 154 2.24 -18.61 17.29
C GLN A 154 3.08 -17.67 18.17
N GLN A 155 3.79 -18.23 19.14
CA GLN A 155 4.64 -17.47 20.06
C GLN A 155 5.71 -16.75 19.25
N ARG A 156 5.58 -15.42 19.17
CA ARG A 156 6.71 -14.55 18.82
C ARG A 156 7.86 -14.84 19.79
N PRO A 157 9.11 -14.87 19.33
CA PRO A 157 10.25 -14.77 20.23
C PRO A 157 10.13 -13.48 21.06
N ASP A 158 10.60 -13.53 22.31
CA ASP A 158 10.61 -12.39 23.25
C ASP A 158 12.04 -12.30 23.82
N ILE A 159 12.95 -11.77 23.02
CA ILE A 159 14.37 -11.70 23.34
C ILE A 159 14.60 -10.48 24.25
N PRO A 160 15.13 -10.65 25.47
CA PRO A 160 15.44 -9.50 26.32
C PRO A 160 16.45 -8.59 25.63
N TRP A 161 16.22 -7.27 25.68
CA TRP A 161 17.09 -6.25 25.06
C TRP A 161 18.59 -6.42 25.37
N SER A 162 18.94 -6.87 26.58
CA SER A 162 20.34 -7.12 26.98
C SER A 162 21.01 -8.29 26.24
N LYS A 163 20.24 -9.08 25.49
CA LYS A 163 20.68 -10.24 24.71
C LYS A 163 20.45 -10.03 23.21
N THR A 164 19.84 -8.92 22.81
CA THR A 164 19.50 -8.65 21.41
C THR A 164 20.75 -8.39 20.59
N ILE A 165 20.83 -9.05 19.44
CA ILE A 165 21.85 -8.84 18.41
C ILE A 165 21.11 -8.70 17.09
N PHE A 166 21.17 -7.49 16.52
CA PHE A 166 20.51 -7.16 15.26
C PHE A 166 21.32 -7.62 14.05
N TYR A 167 20.60 -8.02 13.01
CA TYR A 167 21.13 -8.24 11.68
C TYR A 167 20.29 -7.48 10.66
N GLU A 168 20.75 -6.28 10.30
CA GLU A 168 20.13 -5.46 9.27
C GLU A 168 20.33 -6.09 7.89
N THR A 169 19.24 -6.24 7.14
CA THR A 169 19.28 -6.85 5.81
C THR A 169 18.23 -6.30 4.86
N HIS A 170 18.53 -6.41 3.58
CA HIS A 170 17.62 -6.05 2.51
C HIS A 170 16.98 -7.31 1.92
N VAL A 171 15.65 -7.39 1.90
CA VAL A 171 14.87 -8.55 1.40
C VAL A 171 15.37 -9.04 0.03
N LYS A 172 15.44 -8.13 -0.96
CA LYS A 172 16.01 -8.43 -2.28
C LYS A 172 17.47 -8.86 -2.23
N GLY A 173 18.35 -7.98 -1.76
CA GLY A 173 19.81 -8.19 -1.81
C GLY A 173 20.29 -9.47 -1.16
N PHE A 174 19.66 -9.88 -0.05
CA PHE A 174 20.09 -11.05 0.72
C PHE A 174 20.02 -12.34 -0.09
N THR A 175 18.98 -12.53 -0.90
CA THR A 175 18.75 -13.79 -1.62
C THR A 175 18.85 -13.68 -3.15
N GLN A 176 18.97 -12.48 -3.72
CA GLN A 176 18.94 -12.25 -5.18
C GLN A 176 19.94 -13.12 -5.96
N LEU A 177 21.13 -13.36 -5.39
CA LEU A 177 22.20 -14.15 -6.01
C LEU A 177 22.50 -15.46 -5.25
N HIS A 178 21.64 -15.84 -4.31
CA HIS A 178 21.92 -16.98 -3.44
C HIS A 178 21.65 -18.31 -4.16
N PRO A 179 22.65 -19.19 -4.34
CA PRO A 179 22.52 -20.39 -5.18
C PRO A 179 21.56 -21.43 -4.59
N ALA A 180 21.40 -21.47 -3.27
CA ALA A 180 20.49 -22.40 -2.60
C ALA A 180 19.02 -21.96 -2.65
N VAL A 181 18.73 -20.71 -3.03
CA VAL A 181 17.35 -20.23 -3.16
C VAL A 181 16.88 -20.49 -4.59
N PRO A 182 15.71 -21.15 -4.79
CA PRO A 182 15.14 -21.34 -6.12
C PRO A 182 15.02 -20.02 -6.87
N GLU A 183 15.34 -20.01 -8.17
CA GLU A 183 15.43 -18.78 -8.96
C GLU A 183 14.17 -17.92 -8.88
N ALA A 184 12.99 -18.54 -8.91
CA ALA A 184 11.69 -17.87 -8.80
C ALA A 184 11.42 -17.20 -7.44
N LEU A 185 12.18 -17.54 -6.39
CA LEU A 185 12.02 -16.98 -5.04
C LEU A 185 13.14 -16.00 -4.67
N ARG A 186 14.19 -15.89 -5.49
CA ARG A 186 15.34 -15.02 -5.19
C ARG A 186 14.90 -13.56 -5.11
N GLY A 187 15.32 -12.90 -4.04
CA GLY A 187 15.03 -11.52 -3.76
C GLY A 187 13.59 -11.24 -3.29
N THR A 188 12.86 -12.27 -2.88
CA THR A 188 11.49 -12.16 -2.36
C THR A 188 11.41 -12.49 -0.86
N PHE A 189 10.28 -12.17 -0.23
CA PHE A 189 10.01 -12.61 1.14
C PHE A 189 10.07 -14.14 1.28
N GLU A 190 9.54 -14.88 0.30
CA GLU A 190 9.59 -16.35 0.32
C GLU A 190 11.03 -16.85 0.28
N GLY A 191 11.86 -16.28 -0.60
CA GLY A 191 13.28 -16.62 -0.67
C GLY A 191 14.01 -16.37 0.64
N LEU A 192 13.72 -15.26 1.31
CA LEU A 192 14.29 -14.94 2.62
C LEU A 192 13.80 -15.90 3.73
N GLY A 193 12.62 -16.50 3.55
CA GLY A 193 12.05 -17.50 4.45
C GLY A 193 12.49 -18.94 4.17
N GLU A 194 13.30 -19.19 3.14
CA GLU A 194 13.81 -20.53 2.82
C GLU A 194 14.67 -21.09 3.96
N LYS A 195 14.60 -22.42 4.15
CA LYS A 195 15.21 -23.07 5.31
C LYS A 195 16.72 -22.82 5.41
N GLU A 196 17.43 -22.89 4.29
CA GLU A 196 18.87 -22.65 4.21
C GLU A 196 19.24 -21.24 4.64
N ILE A 197 18.39 -20.25 4.34
CA ILE A 197 18.58 -18.86 4.73
C ILE A 197 18.35 -18.70 6.23
N VAL A 198 17.25 -19.22 6.75
CA VAL A 198 16.90 -19.15 8.17
C VAL A 198 17.96 -19.87 9.03
N ASP A 199 18.42 -21.04 8.60
CA ASP A 199 19.47 -21.80 9.28
C ASP A 199 20.80 -21.04 9.27
N TYR A 200 21.16 -20.40 8.15
CA TYR A 200 22.35 -19.56 8.07
C TYR A 200 22.27 -18.38 9.04
N VAL A 201 21.18 -17.61 9.03
CA VAL A 201 21.00 -16.46 9.93
C VAL A 201 21.07 -16.93 11.39
N LYS A 202 20.42 -18.05 11.73
CA LYS A 202 20.53 -18.66 13.05
C LYS A 202 21.97 -19.03 13.42
N SER A 203 22.73 -19.59 12.47
CA SER A 203 24.12 -20.02 12.69
C SER A 203 25.08 -18.86 12.97
N LEU A 204 24.76 -17.65 12.50
CA LEU A 204 25.52 -16.43 12.82
C LEU A 204 25.43 -16.06 14.31
N GLY A 205 24.41 -16.56 15.02
CA GLY A 205 24.19 -16.26 16.44
C GLY A 205 23.44 -14.95 16.70
N VAL A 206 22.86 -14.34 15.66
CA VAL A 206 21.99 -13.16 15.80
C VAL A 206 20.63 -13.57 16.37
N THR A 207 19.94 -12.64 17.02
CA THR A 207 18.64 -12.92 17.66
C THR A 207 17.47 -12.31 16.91
N SER A 208 17.73 -11.26 16.14
CA SER A 208 16.68 -10.43 15.54
C SER A 208 17.18 -9.98 14.16
N ILE A 209 16.36 -10.17 13.13
CA ILE A 209 16.62 -9.59 11.80
C ILE A 209 15.89 -8.26 11.73
N GLU A 210 16.56 -7.26 11.16
CA GLU A 210 15.97 -5.96 10.87
C GLU A 210 15.89 -5.80 9.36
N LEU A 211 14.67 -5.68 8.83
CA LEU A 211 14.45 -5.51 7.41
C LEU A 211 14.46 -4.02 7.08
N LEU A 212 15.24 -3.65 6.06
CA LEU A 212 15.05 -2.38 5.36
C LEU A 212 13.58 -2.22 4.91
N PRO A 213 13.12 -0.98 4.65
CA PRO A 213 11.70 -0.67 4.43
C PRO A 213 10.96 -1.67 3.54
N VAL A 214 9.87 -2.21 4.10
CA VAL A 214 9.02 -3.18 3.40
C VAL A 214 7.62 -2.67 3.11
N HIS A 215 7.24 -1.46 3.55
CA HIS A 215 6.01 -0.82 3.09
C HIS A 215 6.05 -0.59 1.57
N TRP A 216 4.91 -0.39 0.92
CA TRP A 216 4.90 -0.10 -0.50
C TRP A 216 5.45 1.31 -0.76
N PHE A 217 6.39 1.39 -1.71
CA PHE A 217 7.05 2.61 -2.15
C PHE A 217 7.22 2.62 -3.69
N PRO A 218 7.09 3.78 -4.34
CA PRO A 218 7.38 3.93 -5.75
C PRO A 218 8.89 4.12 -6.01
N ASP A 219 9.29 4.03 -7.28
CA ASP A 219 10.57 4.59 -7.72
C ASP A 219 10.37 6.07 -8.06
N ASP A 220 11.19 6.97 -7.52
CA ASP A 220 11.12 8.40 -7.77
C ASP A 220 11.33 8.76 -9.25
N ALA A 221 10.60 9.77 -9.76
CA ALA A 221 10.69 10.21 -11.16
C ALA A 221 12.15 10.53 -11.58
N HIS A 222 12.87 11.29 -10.74
CA HIS A 222 14.27 11.69 -11.02
C HIS A 222 15.26 10.50 -11.03
N LEU A 223 14.93 9.37 -10.40
CA LEU A 223 15.72 8.15 -10.49
C LEU A 223 15.46 7.45 -11.82
N LEU A 224 14.19 7.33 -12.21
CA LEU A 224 13.78 6.67 -13.44
C LEU A 224 14.31 7.39 -14.69
N GLU A 225 14.34 8.73 -14.69
CA GLU A 225 14.97 9.54 -15.74
C GLU A 225 16.46 9.20 -15.96
N LYS A 226 17.13 8.69 -14.92
CA LYS A 226 18.54 8.27 -14.94
C LYS A 226 18.70 6.77 -15.15
N GLY A 227 17.62 6.02 -15.37
CA GLY A 227 17.64 4.56 -15.44
C GLY A 227 17.96 3.88 -14.10
N LEU A 228 17.75 4.58 -12.99
CA LEU A 228 17.95 4.08 -11.63
C LEU A 228 16.61 3.67 -10.99
N LYS A 229 16.68 2.99 -9.84
CA LYS A 229 15.53 2.61 -9.03
C LYS A 229 15.79 2.87 -7.57
N ASN A 230 14.71 3.10 -6.81
CA ASN A 230 14.79 3.16 -5.37
C ASN A 230 15.01 1.74 -4.84
N TYR A 231 16.25 1.46 -4.43
CA TYR A 231 16.61 0.15 -3.93
C TYR A 231 16.17 0.00 -2.47
N TRP A 232 16.53 0.96 -1.61
CA TRP A 232 16.33 0.86 -0.16
C TRP A 232 14.88 0.95 0.30
N GLY A 233 14.05 1.75 -0.38
CA GLY A 233 12.62 1.86 -0.07
C GLY A 233 12.23 2.88 1.00
N TYR A 234 13.13 3.76 1.42
CA TYR A 234 12.82 4.88 2.33
C TYR A 234 12.01 5.99 1.65
N ASN A 235 10.84 5.64 1.10
CA ASN A 235 9.93 6.57 0.45
C ASN A 235 8.50 6.00 0.42
N THR A 236 7.87 5.81 1.58
CA THR A 236 6.60 5.06 1.69
C THR A 236 5.41 5.85 1.12
N LEU A 237 4.51 5.17 0.39
CA LEU A 237 3.18 5.70 0.02
C LEU A 237 2.03 4.90 0.63
N ALA A 238 2.18 3.58 0.83
CA ALA A 238 1.14 2.76 1.45
C ALA A 238 1.67 2.01 2.68
N PHE A 239 1.32 2.50 3.87
CA PHE A 239 1.85 2.03 5.16
C PHE A 239 1.33 0.65 5.60
N PHE A 240 0.24 0.17 5.01
CA PHE A 240 -0.38 -1.11 5.38
C PHE A 240 -0.17 -2.22 4.34
N ALA A 241 0.42 -1.88 3.19
CA ALA A 241 0.71 -2.81 2.11
C ALA A 241 2.22 -3.06 2.05
N PRO A 242 2.68 -4.32 2.06
CA PRO A 242 4.10 -4.56 1.82
C PRO A 242 4.45 -4.36 0.34
N ALA A 243 5.72 -4.04 0.06
CA ALA A 243 6.22 -3.75 -1.27
C ALA A 243 6.00 -4.94 -2.23
N ASN A 244 5.21 -4.70 -3.28
CA ASN A 244 4.87 -5.66 -4.33
C ASN A 244 6.13 -6.29 -4.99
N ARG A 245 7.21 -5.50 -5.16
CA ARG A 245 8.49 -5.93 -5.75
C ARG A 245 9.25 -6.99 -4.95
N TYR A 246 8.87 -7.22 -3.69
CA TYR A 246 9.44 -8.28 -2.86
C TYR A 246 8.49 -9.47 -2.67
N MET A 247 7.29 -9.43 -3.28
CA MET A 247 6.35 -10.53 -3.20
C MET A 247 6.80 -11.70 -4.07
N GLY A 248 6.71 -12.90 -3.49
CA GLY A 248 6.84 -14.15 -4.24
C GLY A 248 5.49 -14.64 -4.77
N PRO A 249 5.46 -15.84 -5.38
CA PRO A 249 4.25 -16.44 -5.97
C PRO A 249 3.07 -16.59 -5.01
N ARG A 250 3.29 -16.66 -3.70
CA ARG A 250 2.26 -16.76 -2.65
C ARG A 250 1.78 -15.39 -2.15
N GLY A 251 2.30 -14.28 -2.68
CA GLY A 251 1.94 -12.92 -2.29
C GLY A 251 2.11 -12.68 -0.79
N ILE A 252 1.11 -12.08 -0.14
CA ILE A 252 1.13 -11.76 1.29
C ILE A 252 1.32 -13.00 2.18
N GLN A 253 0.91 -14.18 1.73
CA GLN A 253 1.12 -15.42 2.48
C GLN A 253 2.61 -15.76 2.57
N GLY A 254 3.39 -15.45 1.53
CA GLY A 254 4.85 -15.59 1.54
C GLY A 254 5.53 -14.74 2.61
N PHE A 255 5.10 -13.48 2.79
CA PHE A 255 5.58 -12.62 3.87
C PHE A 255 5.28 -13.23 5.25
N ARG A 256 4.06 -13.73 5.46
CA ARG A 256 3.68 -14.38 6.73
C ARG A 256 4.48 -15.66 6.98
N ASP A 257 4.70 -16.45 5.94
CA ASP A 257 5.49 -17.69 6.03
C ASP A 257 6.94 -17.39 6.41
N MET A 258 7.54 -16.37 5.83
CA MET A 258 8.88 -15.88 6.19
C MET A 258 8.95 -15.50 7.67
N VAL A 259 8.01 -14.68 8.16
CA VAL A 259 7.94 -14.34 9.60
C VAL A 259 7.81 -15.58 10.47
N ARG A 260 6.95 -16.54 10.08
CA ARG A 260 6.78 -17.81 10.81
C ARG A 260 8.06 -18.66 10.80
N ALA A 261 8.81 -18.66 9.72
CA ALA A 261 10.07 -19.40 9.61
C ALA A 261 11.13 -18.84 10.57
N PHE A 262 11.32 -17.52 10.60
CA PHE A 262 12.22 -16.87 11.57
C PHE A 262 11.75 -17.07 13.02
N HIS A 263 10.47 -16.88 13.30
CA HIS A 263 9.93 -17.12 14.64
C HIS A 263 10.12 -18.58 15.09
N GLY A 264 9.90 -19.55 14.19
CA GLY A 264 10.15 -20.98 14.45
C GLY A 264 11.62 -21.30 14.71
N ALA A 265 12.54 -20.49 14.18
CA ALA A 265 13.97 -20.57 14.46
C ALA A 265 14.38 -19.87 15.77
N GLY A 266 13.48 -19.13 16.41
CA GLY A 266 13.74 -18.32 17.60
C GLY A 266 14.29 -16.92 17.30
N ILE A 267 14.05 -16.41 16.09
CA ILE A 267 14.59 -15.14 15.60
C ILE A 267 13.44 -14.13 15.47
N GLU A 268 13.60 -12.95 16.06
CA GLU A 268 12.64 -11.84 15.92
C GLU A 268 12.73 -11.20 14.53
N VAL A 269 11.61 -10.69 14.02
CA VAL A 269 11.56 -9.90 12.78
C VAL A 269 11.16 -8.49 13.13
N ILE A 270 12.02 -7.55 12.78
CA ILE A 270 11.85 -6.12 13.00
C ILE A 270 11.80 -5.43 11.65
N LEU A 271 10.90 -4.47 11.51
CA LEU A 271 10.71 -3.73 10.27
C LEU A 271 11.22 -2.32 10.49
N ASP A 272 12.10 -1.86 9.60
CA ASP A 272 12.36 -0.44 9.45
C ASP A 272 11.09 0.23 8.90
N VAL A 273 10.68 1.32 9.57
CA VAL A 273 9.42 2.03 9.30
C VAL A 273 9.66 3.51 9.07
N VAL A 274 9.16 3.99 7.95
CA VAL A 274 9.18 5.41 7.60
C VAL A 274 7.79 5.99 7.82
N TYR A 275 7.62 6.76 8.89
CA TYR A 275 6.38 7.51 9.19
C TYR A 275 6.57 9.03 9.16
N ASN A 276 7.80 9.50 8.94
CA ASN A 276 8.15 10.92 9.06
C ASN A 276 7.97 11.73 7.76
N HIS A 277 7.83 11.07 6.59
CA HIS A 277 7.52 11.66 5.29
C HIS A 277 6.77 10.64 4.41
N THR A 278 6.29 11.09 3.23
CA THR A 278 5.64 10.26 2.21
C THR A 278 6.36 10.38 0.86
N ALA A 279 6.03 9.50 -0.08
CA ALA A 279 6.46 9.59 -1.47
C ALA A 279 5.79 10.71 -2.29
N GLU A 280 4.97 11.55 -1.64
CA GLU A 280 4.33 12.72 -2.26
C GLU A 280 5.19 13.99 -2.10
N GLY A 281 6.36 13.89 -1.46
CA GLY A 281 7.37 14.94 -1.41
C GLY A 281 6.88 16.28 -0.86
N ASN A 282 7.06 17.36 -1.62
CA ASN A 282 6.80 18.74 -1.17
C ASN A 282 5.51 19.33 -1.76
N GLU A 283 5.36 20.65 -1.75
CA GLU A 283 4.22 21.34 -2.35
C GLU A 283 4.07 21.11 -3.86
N MET A 284 5.13 20.65 -4.53
CA MET A 284 5.18 20.34 -5.96
C MET A 284 5.07 18.83 -6.26
N GLY A 285 4.91 17.97 -5.25
CA GLY A 285 5.08 16.53 -5.43
C GLY A 285 6.55 16.14 -5.38
#